data_AF-A0ABD0QUX7-F1
#
_entry.id   AF-A0ABD0QUX7-F1
#
_cell.length_a   1.000
_cell.length_b   1.000
_cell.length_c   1.000
_cell.angle_alpha   90.00
_cell.angle_beta   90.00
_cell.angle_gamma   90.00
#
_symmetry.space_group_name_H-M   'P 1'
#
loop_
_entity.id
_entity.type
_entity.pdbx_description
1 polymer ?
#
loop_
_entity_poly.entity_id
_entity_poly.type
_entity_poly.pdbx_seq_one_letter_code
_entity_poly.pdbx_strand_id
1 'polypeptide(L)'
;VRDAGGSMVIHTFGGYYGLTISWILYRPKLDLSRRLSGSVYHSDVFAMIGTLFLWMFWPSFNSAISDHGDGQHRAAINTYLALASSVLTTFAISSLSAKKGKLDM
;
A
#
# COMPACT_ATOMS: atom_id res chain seq x y z
N VAL A 1 23.75 5.91 1.62
CA VAL A 1 22.55 5.11 1.92
C VAL A 1 21.98 4.60 0.59
N ARG A 2 21.54 3.34 0.50
CA ARG A 2 20.89 2.79 -0.70
C ARG A 2 19.40 2.63 -0.43
N ASP A 3 18.56 3.35 -1.17
CA ASP A 3 17.11 3.34 -0.98
C ASP A 3 16.38 3.59 -2.31
N ALA A 4 16.71 2.79 -3.33
CA ALA A 4 16.20 3.02 -4.69
C ALA A 4 14.67 2.95 -4.78
N GLY A 5 14.03 2.07 -4.00
CA GLY A 5 12.57 1.99 -3.89
C GLY A 5 11.97 2.95 -2.85
N GLY A 6 12.76 3.83 -2.24
CA GLY A 6 12.27 4.85 -1.31
C GLY A 6 11.56 4.31 -0.06
N SER A 7 11.90 3.11 0.41
CA SER A 7 11.29 2.54 1.62
C SER A 7 11.49 3.47 2.83
N MET A 8 12.65 4.14 2.92
CA MET A 8 12.91 5.12 3.97
C MET A 8 12.45 6.52 3.56
N VAL A 9 12.96 7.04 2.44
CA VAL A 9 12.79 8.47 2.09
C VAL A 9 11.38 8.82 1.59
N ILE A 10 10.60 7.84 1.11
CA ILE A 10 9.21 8.04 0.67
C ILE A 10 8.24 7.46 1.68
N HIS A 11 8.28 6.13 1.90
CA HIS A 11 7.23 5.45 2.66
C HIS A 11 7.35 5.67 4.16
N THR A 12 8.54 5.49 4.74
CA THR A 12 8.77 5.71 6.16
C THR A 12 8.61 7.19 6.51
N PHE A 13 9.25 8.08 5.75
CA PHE A 13 9.10 9.53 5.93
C PHE A 13 7.64 9.96 5.82
N GLY A 14 6.96 9.67 4.71
CA GLY A 14 5.58 10.09 4.48
C GLY A 14 4.59 9.50 5.51
N GLY A 15 4.78 8.23 5.88
CA GLY A 15 3.96 7.55 6.88
C GLY A 15 4.06 8.20 8.26
N TYR A 16 5.27 8.36 8.79
CA TYR A 16 5.44 8.97 10.12
C TYR A 16 5.11 10.46 10.11
N TYR A 17 5.40 11.18 9.02
CA TYR A 17 5.02 12.57 8.87
C TYR A 17 3.49 12.74 8.91
N GLY A 18 2.76 11.94 8.13
CA GLY A 18 1.29 11.96 8.10
C GLY A 18 0.66 11.57 9.44
N LEU A 19 1.19 10.54 10.11
CA LEU A 19 0.73 10.15 11.46
C LEU A 19 0.97 11.25 12.49
N THR A 20 2.12 11.93 12.43
CA THR A 20 2.43 13.05 13.32
C THR A 20 1.46 14.21 13.12
N ILE A 21 1.15 14.56 11.86
CA ILE A 21 0.14 15.58 11.54
C ILE A 21 -1.25 15.15 12.06
N SER A 22 -1.65 13.91 11.81
CA SER A 22 -2.95 13.39 12.26
C SER A 22 -3.08 13.44 13.79
N TRP A 23 -1.99 13.14 14.51
CA TRP A 23 -1.93 13.22 15.96
C TRP A 23 -2.02 14.66 16.47
N ILE A 24 -1.25 15.59 15.90
CA ILE A 24 -1.29 17.01 16.28
C ILE A 24 -2.67 17.63 15.98
N LEU A 25 -3.30 17.24 14.86
CA LEU A 25 -4.62 17.71 14.43
C LEU A 25 -5.77 16.85 14.97
N TYR A 26 -5.57 16.15 16.09
CA TYR A 26 -6.58 15.28 16.68
C TYR A 26 -7.94 16.00 16.84
N ARG A 27 -9.01 15.31 16.47
CA ARG A 27 -10.39 15.82 16.51
C ARG A 27 -11.20 15.07 17.59
N PRO A 28 -11.49 15.69 18.75
CA PRO A 28 -12.16 15.01 19.87
C PRO A 28 -13.55 14.45 19.57
N LYS A 29 -14.23 14.96 18.53
CA LYS A 29 -15.59 14.55 18.12
C LYS A 29 -15.61 13.85 16.74
N LEU A 30 -14.50 13.20 16.36
CA LEU A 30 -14.36 12.54 15.05
C LEU A 30 -15.38 11.40 14.85
N ASP A 31 -15.78 10.76 15.94
CA ASP A 31 -16.78 9.69 15.98
C ASP A 31 -18.15 10.13 15.43
N LEU A 32 -18.52 11.41 15.58
CA LEU A 32 -19.75 11.97 14.98
C LEU A 32 -19.77 11.85 13.44
N SER A 33 -18.59 11.77 12.82
CA SER A 33 -18.44 11.59 11.36
C SER A 33 -18.15 10.15 10.93
N ARG A 34 -18.13 9.17 11.85
CA ARG A 34 -17.75 7.77 11.56
C ARG A 34 -18.56 7.14 10.42
N ARG A 35 -19.83 7.55 10.25
CA ARG A 35 -20.69 7.08 9.14
C ARG A 35 -20.15 7.43 7.75
N LEU A 36 -19.24 8.39 7.65
CA LEU A 36 -18.61 8.84 6.40
C LEU A 36 -17.26 8.15 6.16
N SER A 37 -16.71 7.42 7.15
CA SER A 37 -15.40 6.76 7.08
C SER A 37 -15.48 5.31 6.60
N GLY A 38 -16.59 4.92 5.98
CA GLY A 38 -16.76 3.60 5.36
C GLY A 38 -16.81 3.73 3.83
N SER A 39 -16.80 2.58 3.16
CA SER A 39 -16.95 2.50 1.72
C SER A 39 -18.36 2.11 1.29
N VAL A 40 -18.63 2.30 0.01
CA VAL A 40 -19.76 1.71 -0.72
C VAL A 40 -19.24 0.95 -1.93
N TYR A 41 -20.03 0.05 -2.49
CA TYR A 41 -19.61 -0.82 -3.60
C TYR A 41 -18.84 -0.10 -4.72
N HIS A 42 -19.35 1.05 -5.19
CA HIS A 42 -18.71 1.79 -6.27
C HIS A 42 -17.42 2.50 -5.83
N SER A 43 -17.30 2.93 -4.58
CA SER A 43 -16.05 3.53 -4.09
C SER A 43 -14.95 2.47 -3.98
N ASP A 44 -15.30 1.23 -3.61
CA ASP A 44 -14.33 0.12 -3.56
C ASP A 44 -13.87 -0.28 -4.96
N VAL A 45 -14.79 -0.36 -5.92
CA VAL A 45 -14.43 -0.60 -7.33
C VAL A 45 -13.52 0.51 -7.85
N PHE A 46 -13.79 1.77 -7.52
CA PHE A 46 -12.93 2.89 -7.90
C PHE A 46 -11.55 2.83 -7.22
N ALA A 47 -11.50 2.49 -5.93
CA ALA A 47 -10.25 2.28 -5.20
C ALA A 47 -9.40 1.16 -5.83
N MET A 48 -10.03 0.07 -6.29
CA MET A 48 -9.33 -1.03 -6.97
C MET A 48 -8.64 -0.61 -8.27
N ILE A 49 -9.16 0.37 -8.99
CA ILE A 49 -8.45 0.93 -10.16
C ILE A 49 -7.10 1.48 -9.69
N GLY A 50 -7.08 2.29 -8.63
CA GLY A 50 -5.84 2.81 -8.05
C GLY A 50 -4.90 1.69 -7.59
N THR A 51 -5.42 0.70 -6.87
CA THR A 51 -4.65 -0.47 -6.40
C THR A 51 -3.98 -1.22 -7.53
N LEU A 52 -4.69 -1.48 -8.64
CA LEU A 52 -4.13 -2.20 -9.79
C LEU A 52 -3.06 -1.40 -10.52
N PHE A 53 -3.26 -0.09 -10.72
CA PHE A 53 -2.25 0.76 -11.35
C PHE A 53 -0.97 0.84 -10.50
N LEU A 54 -1.12 0.98 -9.18
CA LEU A 54 0.00 0.92 -8.25
C LEU A 54 0.72 -0.42 -8.36
N TRP A 55 0.00 -1.54 -8.24
CA TRP A 55 0.59 -2.88 -8.28
C TRP A 55 1.33 -3.16 -9.59
N MET A 56 0.73 -2.83 -10.74
CA MET A 56 1.33 -3.07 -12.06
C MET A 56 2.59 -2.26 -12.31
N PHE A 57 2.65 -1.01 -11.83
CA PHE A 57 3.77 -0.10 -12.11
C PHE A 57 4.81 -0.01 -10.98
N TRP A 58 4.58 -0.65 -9.83
CA TRP A 58 5.53 -0.68 -8.73
C TRP A 58 6.91 -1.27 -9.09
N PRO A 59 7.03 -2.32 -9.94
CA PRO A 59 8.33 -2.79 -10.42
C PRO A 59 9.16 -1.70 -11.10
N SER A 60 8.51 -0.82 -11.88
CA SER A 60 9.15 0.35 -12.47
C SER A 60 9.54 1.37 -11.40
N PHE A 61 8.67 1.64 -10.44
CA PHE A 61 8.95 2.57 -9.33
C PHE A 61 10.20 2.17 -8.54
N ASN A 62 10.32 0.90 -8.13
CA ASN A 62 11.46 0.43 -7.35
C ASN A 62 12.76 0.31 -8.14
N SER A 63 12.68 0.17 -9.47
CA SER A 63 13.85 -0.03 -10.32
C SER A 63 14.35 1.24 -10.99
N ALA A 64 13.52 2.29 -11.11
CA ALA A 64 13.80 3.49 -11.90
C ALA A 64 15.15 4.17 -11.62
N ILE A 65 15.61 4.15 -10.37
CA ILE A 65 16.87 4.78 -9.93
C ILE A 65 17.91 3.76 -9.42
N SER A 66 17.69 2.47 -9.69
CA SER A 66 18.70 1.43 -9.40
C SER A 66 19.85 1.49 -10.40
N ASP A 67 20.99 0.87 -10.05
CA ASP A 67 22.12 0.74 -10.97
C ASP A 67 21.67 0.11 -12.31
N HIS A 68 22.04 0.77 -13.42
CA HIS A 68 21.58 0.42 -14.75
C HIS A 68 21.99 -1.01 -15.14
N GLY A 69 21.12 -1.70 -15.87
CA GLY A 69 21.34 -3.09 -16.30
C GLY A 69 20.89 -4.09 -15.24
N ASP A 70 21.83 -4.82 -14.65
CA ASP A 70 21.51 -5.93 -13.73
C ASP A 70 20.74 -5.48 -12.48
N GLY A 71 21.13 -4.36 -11.87
CA GLY A 71 20.49 -3.82 -10.67
C GLY A 71 19.03 -3.46 -10.92
N GLN A 72 18.76 -2.72 -12.00
CA GLN A 72 17.43 -2.32 -12.43
C GLN A 72 16.54 -3.54 -12.76
N HIS A 73 17.05 -4.49 -13.54
CA HIS A 73 16.30 -5.69 -13.90
C HIS A 73 15.94 -6.54 -12.67
N ARG A 74 16.91 -6.77 -11.78
CA ARG A 74 16.68 -7.50 -10.53
C ARG A 74 15.71 -6.78 -9.60
N ALA A 75 15.78 -5.45 -9.50
CA ALA A 75 14.85 -4.67 -8.68
C ALA A 75 13.40 -4.82 -9.18
N ALA A 76 13.18 -4.81 -10.50
CA ALA A 76 11.86 -5.01 -11.08
C ALA A 76 11.31 -6.42 -10.78
N ILE A 77 12.09 -7.48 -11.05
CA ILE A 77 11.66 -8.87 -10.82
C ILE A 77 11.39 -9.13 -9.33
N ASN A 78 12.28 -8.70 -8.45
CA ASN A 78 12.11 -8.91 -7.01
C ASN A 78 10.86 -8.18 -6.49
N THR A 79 10.58 -6.98 -7.00
CA THR A 79 9.35 -6.24 -6.66
C THR A 79 8.11 -6.99 -7.11
N TYR A 80 8.10 -7.52 -8.34
CA TYR A 80 6.98 -8.32 -8.84
C TYR A 80 6.73 -9.57 -7.98
N LEU A 81 7.78 -10.32 -7.63
CA LEU A 81 7.65 -11.51 -6.78
C LEU A 81 7.19 -11.17 -5.36
N ALA A 82 7.70 -10.09 -4.77
CA ALA A 82 7.26 -9.59 -3.47
C ALA A 82 5.78 -9.17 -3.50
N LEU A 83 5.33 -8.52 -4.56
CA LEU A 83 3.94 -8.13 -4.75
C LEU A 83 3.00 -9.32 -4.99
N ALA A 84 3.43 -10.33 -5.75
CA ALA A 84 2.63 -11.53 -5.97
C ALA A 84 2.45 -12.33 -4.68
N SER A 85 3.53 -12.51 -3.91
CA SER A 85 3.47 -13.18 -2.60
C SER A 85 2.63 -12.38 -1.60
N SER A 86 2.75 -11.05 -1.57
CA SER A 86 1.98 -10.21 -0.65
C SER A 86 0.47 -10.30 -0.91
N VAL A 87 0.03 -10.41 -2.17
CA VAL A 87 -1.39 -10.62 -2.51
C VAL A 87 -1.91 -11.92 -1.91
N LEU A 88 -1.22 -13.04 -2.15
CA LEU A 88 -1.64 -14.34 -1.62
C LEU A 88 -1.71 -14.34 -0.09
N THR A 89 -0.70 -13.79 0.58
CA THR A 89 -0.69 -13.72 2.04
C THR A 89 -1.75 -12.76 2.58
N THR A 90 -2.01 -11.64 1.91
CA THR A 90 -3.03 -10.66 2.33
C THR A 90 -4.42 -11.27 2.23
N PHE A 91 -4.73 -11.97 1.14
CA PHE A 91 -6.02 -12.67 0.99
C PHE A 91 -6.20 -13.78 2.02
N ALA A 92 -5.14 -14.57 2.26
CA ALA A 92 -5.17 -15.61 3.29
C ALA A 92 -5.42 -15.00 4.68
N ILE A 93 -4.67 -13.97 5.07
CA ILE A 93 -4.82 -13.29 6.37
C ILE A 93 -6.18 -12.61 6.49
N SER A 94 -6.68 -11.96 5.43
CA SER A 94 -8.00 -11.32 5.39
C SER A 94 -9.11 -12.33 5.67
N SER A 95 -9.10 -13.46 4.96
CA SER A 95 -10.06 -14.54 5.19
C SER A 95 -9.93 -15.15 6.60
N LEU A 96 -8.71 -15.46 7.05
CA LEU A 96 -8.46 -16.06 8.37
C LEU A 96 -8.88 -15.14 9.53
N SER A 97 -8.77 -13.82 9.35
CA SER A 97 -9.16 -12.84 10.35
C SER A 97 -10.67 -12.60 10.40
N ALA A 98 -11.39 -12.97 9.34
CA ALA A 98 -12.84 -12.81 9.27
C ALA A 98 -13.56 -14.00 9.94
N LYS A 99 -14.51 -13.70 10.83
CA LYS A 99 -15.33 -14.72 11.53
C LYS A 99 -16.04 -15.72 10.60
N LYS A 100 -16.26 -15.35 9.34
CA LYS A 100 -16.94 -16.17 8.33
C LYS A 100 -16.05 -16.49 7.12
N GLY A 101 -14.74 -16.29 7.21
CA GLY A 101 -13.82 -16.53 6.09
C GLY A 101 -13.97 -15.56 4.91
N LYS A 102 -14.73 -14.48 5.07
CA LYS A 102 -14.96 -13.49 4.00
C LYS A 102 -13.72 -12.63 3.81
N LEU A 103 -13.54 -12.13 2.59
CA LEU A 103 -12.53 -11.13 2.29
C LEU A 103 -13.06 -9.73 2.63
N ASP A 104 -12.18 -8.92 3.20
CA ASP A 104 -12.36 -7.49 3.39
C ASP A 104 -11.71 -6.75 2.22
N MET A 105 -12.43 -5.75 1.69
CA MET A 105 -12.03 -4.95 0.53
C MET A 105 -11.60 -3.57 1.02
#